data_AF-A0A5F2G7T2-F1
#
_entry.id   AF-A0A5F2G7T2-F1
#
_cell.length_a   1.000
_cell.length_b   1.000
_cell.length_c   1.000
_cell.angle_alpha   90.00
_cell.angle_beta   90.00
_cell.angle_gamma   90.00
#
_symmetry.space_group_name_H-M   'P 1'
#
loop_
_entity.id
_entity.type
_entity.pdbx_description
1 polymer ?
#
loop_
_entity_poly.entity_id
_entity_poly.type
_entity_poly.pdbx_seq_one_letter_code
_entity_poly.pdbx_strand_id
1 'polypeptide(L)'
;MAITSRPPSNDPQNTALVEASLNRYLVPALGSRSIHHVIDTDIANITKKIVAGGHPQRANTAFWYMRAFSTGIANRRNGSSRFPARVWKIRYPAPIVKRKRVVNDAELAAIWTGCEPEPGDIGYSFGSIVKLLMLTGQRRTEVAAMHWSELNLEAGT
;
A
#
# COMPACT_ATOMS: atom_id res chain seq x y z
N MET A 1 19.61 12.33 21.71
CA MET A 1 19.37 11.12 20.89
C MET A 1 18.33 11.48 19.83
N ALA A 2 18.78 11.96 18.67
CA ALA A 2 17.91 12.53 17.64
C ALA A 2 17.28 11.42 16.80
N ILE A 3 15.95 11.26 16.89
CA ILE A 3 15.19 10.45 15.94
C ILE A 3 15.16 11.26 14.65
N THR A 4 16.04 10.95 13.71
CA THR A 4 15.99 11.47 12.35
C THR A 4 14.74 10.90 11.67
N SER A 5 13.59 11.53 11.87
CA SER A 5 12.38 11.20 11.12
C SER A 5 12.65 11.55 9.66
N ARG A 6 12.79 10.52 8.82
CA ARG A 6 12.80 10.68 7.35
C ARG A 6 11.63 11.60 6.97
N PRO A 7 11.86 12.70 6.22
CA PRO A 7 10.77 13.55 5.78
C PRO A 7 9.75 12.69 5.00
N PRO A 8 8.44 12.97 5.12
CA PRO A 8 7.43 12.19 4.43
C PRO A 8 7.75 12.18 2.94
N SER A 9 7.78 10.99 2.33
CA SER A 9 7.93 10.86 0.89
C SER A 9 6.70 11.53 0.25
N ASN A 10 6.93 12.59 -0.52
CA ASN A 10 5.87 13.38 -1.13
C ASN A 10 5.44 12.79 -2.48
N ASP A 11 5.30 11.46 -2.53
CA ASP A 11 4.87 10.74 -3.73
C ASP A 11 3.39 11.07 -4.00
N PRO A 12 3.05 11.71 -5.14
CA PRO A 12 1.69 12.07 -5.47
C PRO A 12 0.71 10.89 -5.44
N GLN A 13 1.16 9.69 -5.81
CA GLN A 13 0.33 8.49 -5.81
C GLN A 13 -0.01 8.06 -4.38
N ASN A 14 0.97 8.08 -3.47
CA ASN A 14 0.74 7.76 -2.07
C ASN A 14 -0.21 8.77 -1.42
N THR A 15 -0.03 10.06 -1.70
CA THR A 15 -0.93 11.12 -1.20
C THR A 15 -2.37 10.92 -1.68
N ALA A 16 -2.57 10.61 -2.96
CA ALA A 16 -3.91 10.32 -3.49
C ALA A 16 -4.55 9.09 -2.85
N LEU A 17 -3.78 8.03 -2.58
CA LEU A 17 -4.27 6.83 -1.89
C LEU A 17 -4.66 7.10 -0.44
N VAL A 18 -3.86 7.90 0.27
CA VAL A 18 -4.16 8.36 1.62
C VAL A 18 -5.47 9.13 1.61
N GLU A 19 -5.60 10.14 0.75
CA GLU A 19 -6.79 10.97 0.63
C GLU A 19 -8.04 10.14 0.30
N ALA A 20 -7.97 9.26 -0.70
CA ALA A 20 -9.07 8.38 -1.07
C ALA A 20 -9.51 7.48 0.10
N SER A 21 -8.55 6.95 0.89
CA SER A 21 -8.86 6.16 2.07
C SER A 21 -9.50 7.00 3.19
N LEU A 22 -9.03 8.22 3.41
CA LEU A 22 -9.61 9.15 4.39
C LEU A 22 -11.05 9.51 4.01
N ASN A 23 -11.27 9.93 2.77
CA ASN A 23 -12.57 10.34 2.24
C ASN A 23 -13.59 9.19 2.22
N ARG A 24 -13.12 7.95 2.04
CA ARG A 24 -14.00 6.78 2.02
C ARG A 24 -14.44 6.32 3.40
N TYR A 25 -13.57 6.35 4.40
CA TYR A 25 -13.82 5.67 5.69
C TYR A 25 -13.90 6.61 6.89
N LEU A 26 -13.18 7.72 6.87
CA LEU A 26 -12.94 8.54 8.06
C LEU A 26 -13.70 9.85 8.00
N VAL A 27 -13.69 10.53 6.85
CA VAL A 27 -14.48 11.76 6.65
C VAL A 27 -15.99 11.52 6.82
N PRO A 28 -16.61 10.44 6.29
CA PRO A 28 -18.04 10.22 6.46
C PRO A 28 -18.44 9.94 7.92
N ALA A 29 -17.54 9.36 8.71
CA ALA A 29 -17.83 8.97 10.09
C ALA A 29 -17.44 10.04 11.13
N LEU A 30 -16.38 10.81 10.86
CA LEU A 30 -15.75 11.72 11.82
C LEU A 30 -15.61 13.15 11.30
N GLY A 31 -15.82 13.42 10.01
CA GLY A 31 -15.52 14.71 9.39
C GLY A 31 -16.32 15.89 9.94
N SER A 32 -17.53 15.64 10.45
CA SER A 32 -18.37 16.66 11.11
C SER A 32 -18.19 16.73 12.62
N ARG A 33 -17.46 15.79 13.23
CA ARG A 33 -17.26 15.75 14.68
C ARG A 33 -16.07 16.61 15.09
N SER A 34 -16.22 17.33 16.20
CA SER A 34 -15.09 18.01 16.83
C SER A 34 -14.00 17.00 17.16
N ILE A 35 -12.76 17.39 16.88
CA ILE A 35 -11.57 16.60 17.18
C ILE A 35 -11.50 16.23 18.67
N HIS A 36 -12.09 17.03 19.57
CA HIS A 36 -12.06 16.75 21.00
C HIS A 36 -12.99 15.62 21.45
N HIS A 37 -13.93 15.20 20.59
CA HIS A 37 -14.93 14.17 20.91
C HIS A 37 -14.64 12.82 20.23
N VAL A 38 -13.57 12.73 19.43
CA VAL A 38 -13.19 11.46 18.80
C VAL A 38 -12.47 10.59 19.83
N ILE A 39 -13.04 9.41 20.09
CA ILE A 39 -12.49 8.45 21.05
C ILE A 39 -12.01 7.16 20.37
N ASP A 40 -11.23 6.34 21.09
CA ASP A 40 -10.70 5.07 20.60
C ASP A 40 -11.80 4.13 20.09
N THR A 41 -12.96 4.13 20.75
CA THR A 41 -14.13 3.32 20.40
C THR A 41 -14.68 3.68 19.01
N ASP A 42 -14.64 4.94 18.61
CA ASP A 42 -15.08 5.35 17.28
C ASP A 42 -14.18 4.74 16.19
N ILE A 43 -12.86 4.78 16.40
CA ILE A 43 -11.87 4.20 15.48
C ILE A 43 -12.04 2.68 15.42
N ALA A 44 -12.25 2.02 16.57
CA ALA A 44 -12.51 0.59 16.64
C ALA A 44 -13.81 0.22 15.89
N ASN A 45 -14.86 1.03 15.99
CA ASN A 45 -16.13 0.78 15.30
C ASN A 45 -16.02 0.97 13.79
N ILE A 46 -15.31 2.01 13.33
CA ILE A 46 -15.08 2.25 11.89
C ILE A 46 -14.29 1.09 11.29
N THR A 47 -13.19 0.70 11.93
CA THR A 47 -12.34 -0.39 11.43
C THR A 47 -13.05 -1.74 11.47
N LYS A 48 -13.84 -2.04 12.50
CA LYS A 48 -14.70 -3.23 12.56
C LYS A 48 -15.70 -3.29 11.40
N LYS A 49 -16.35 -2.17 11.04
CA LYS A 49 -17.27 -2.13 9.88
C LYS A 49 -16.56 -2.47 8.58
N ILE A 50 -15.32 -2.00 8.39
CA ILE A 50 -14.52 -2.31 7.18
C ILE A 50 -14.14 -3.80 7.13
N VAL A 51 -13.78 -4.38 8.28
CA VAL A 51 -13.50 -5.83 8.39
C VAL A 51 -14.75 -6.64 8.09
N ALA A 52 -15.91 -6.26 8.64
CA ALA A 52 -17.20 -6.91 8.40
C ALA A 52 -17.60 -6.86 6.91
N GLY A 53 -17.21 -5.82 6.17
CA GLY A 53 -17.36 -5.72 4.72
C GLY A 53 -16.39 -6.57 3.90
N GLY A 54 -15.60 -7.46 4.52
CA GLY A 54 -14.67 -8.37 3.83
C GLY A 54 -13.36 -7.71 3.40
N HIS A 55 -13.00 -6.55 3.96
CA HIS A 55 -11.81 -5.80 3.57
C HIS A 55 -10.79 -5.63 4.71
N PRO A 56 -10.22 -6.72 5.27
CA PRO A 56 -9.36 -6.67 6.44
C PRO A 56 -8.09 -5.84 6.22
N GLN A 57 -7.46 -5.95 5.04
CA GLN A 57 -6.25 -5.18 4.74
C GLN A 57 -6.54 -3.67 4.64
N ARG A 58 -7.69 -3.29 4.07
CA ARG A 58 -8.10 -1.88 3.98
C ARG A 58 -8.37 -1.29 5.36
N ALA A 59 -8.93 -2.08 6.28
CA ALA A 59 -9.13 -1.67 7.67
C ALA A 59 -7.80 -1.36 8.37
N ASN A 60 -6.78 -2.19 8.14
CA ASN A 60 -5.43 -1.97 8.67
C ASN A 60 -4.79 -0.70 8.09
N THR A 61 -4.92 -0.44 6.79
CA THR A 61 -4.41 0.78 6.15
C THR A 61 -5.12 2.04 6.70
N ALA A 62 -6.44 2.04 6.80
CA ALA A 62 -7.20 3.17 7.34
C ALA A 62 -6.82 3.44 8.82
N PHE A 63 -6.62 2.39 9.61
CA PHE A 63 -6.13 2.51 10.98
C PHE A 63 -4.72 3.13 11.05
N TRP A 64 -3.82 2.73 10.16
CA TRP A 64 -2.48 3.32 10.04
C TRP A 64 -2.52 4.82 9.77
N TYR A 65 -3.36 5.26 8.83
CA TYR A 65 -3.51 6.69 8.53
C TYR A 65 -4.08 7.47 9.71
N MET A 66 -5.08 6.93 10.42
CA MET A 66 -5.61 7.58 11.62
C MET A 66 -4.57 7.69 12.74
N ARG A 67 -3.77 6.65 12.93
CA ARG A 67 -2.68 6.66 13.90
C ARG A 67 -1.63 7.72 13.55
N ALA A 68 -1.23 7.81 12.29
CA ALA A 68 -0.29 8.83 11.82
C ALA A 68 -0.86 10.25 12.03
N PHE A 69 -2.13 10.47 11.69
CA PHE A 69 -2.81 11.75 11.90
C PHE A 69 -2.86 12.14 13.38
N SER A 70 -3.25 11.21 14.26
CA SER A 70 -3.30 11.44 15.71
C SER A 70 -1.93 11.76 16.29
N THR A 71 -0.89 11.09 15.79
CA THR A 71 0.51 11.35 16.17
C THR A 71 0.94 12.76 15.75
N GLY A 72 0.60 13.17 14.52
CA GLY A 72 0.92 14.49 14.00
C GLY A 72 0.29 15.62 14.85
N ILE A 73 -0.96 15.44 15.27
CA ILE A 73 -1.65 16.41 16.15
C ILE A 73 -1.01 16.47 17.53
N ALA A 74 -0.69 15.31 18.13
CA ALA A 74 -0.07 15.26 19.44
C ALA A 74 1.29 15.95 19.47
N ASN A 75 2.11 15.74 18.44
CA ASN A 75 3.42 16.39 18.33
C ASN A 75 3.29 17.92 18.17
N ARG A 76 2.29 18.41 17.43
CA ARG A 76 2.04 19.86 17.28
C ARG A 76 1.48 20.53 18.54
N ARG A 77 0.91 19.75 19.47
CA ARG A 77 0.29 20.24 20.72
C ARG A 77 1.14 19.95 21.97
N ASN A 78 2.45 19.77 21.82
CA ASN A 78 3.38 19.48 22.92
C ASN A 78 2.93 18.29 23.80
N GLY A 79 2.38 17.24 23.19
CA GLY A 79 1.91 16.04 23.91
C GLY A 79 0.53 16.18 24.58
N SER A 80 -0.09 17.37 24.56
CA SER A 80 -1.43 17.61 25.12
C SER A 80 -2.55 17.27 24.12
N SER A 81 -2.55 16.03 23.62
CA SER A 81 -3.63 15.59 22.73
C SER A 81 -4.70 14.85 23.52
N ARG A 82 -5.87 15.47 23.69
CA ARG A 82 -7.13 14.75 23.99
C ARG A 82 -7.65 13.96 22.79
N PHE A 83 -7.07 14.15 21.61
CA PHE A 83 -7.37 13.40 20.39
C PHE A 83 -6.65 12.04 20.45
N PRO A 84 -7.32 10.93 20.12
CA PRO A 84 -7.34 9.74 20.94
C PRO A 84 -5.94 9.32 21.38
N ALA A 85 -5.61 9.69 22.62
CA ALA A 85 -4.28 9.55 23.20
C ALA A 85 -3.81 8.09 23.29
N ARG A 86 -4.73 7.15 23.09
CA ARG A 86 -4.54 5.71 23.28
C ARG A 86 -4.71 4.91 21.98
N VAL A 87 -4.71 5.54 20.79
CA VAL A 87 -4.63 4.79 19.51
C VAL A 87 -3.44 3.82 19.50
N TRP A 88 -2.35 4.17 20.19
CA TRP A 88 -1.18 3.30 20.41
C TRP A 88 -1.49 1.97 21.11
N LYS A 89 -2.56 1.90 21.90
CA LYS A 89 -3.01 0.70 22.63
C LYS A 89 -4.02 -0.13 21.83
N ILE A 90 -4.51 0.38 20.70
CA ILE A 90 -5.43 -0.33 19.83
C ILE A 90 -4.63 -1.35 18.99
N ARG A 91 -4.96 -2.64 19.13
CA ARG A 91 -4.40 -3.70 18.30
C ARG A 91 -4.87 -3.53 16.85
N TYR A 92 -4.11 -4.07 15.90
CA TYR A 92 -4.55 -4.07 14.50
C TYR A 92 -5.96 -4.66 14.35
N PRO A 93 -6.84 -4.01 13.57
CA PRO A 93 -8.21 -4.47 13.35
C PRO A 93 -8.31 -5.88 12.75
N ALA A 94 -7.33 -6.29 11.95
CA ALA A 94 -7.28 -7.61 11.35
C ALA A 94 -5.85 -8.18 11.35
N PRO A 95 -5.68 -9.52 11.37
CA PRO A 95 -4.38 -10.15 11.22
C PRO A 95 -3.69 -9.69 9.94
N ILE A 96 -2.40 -9.34 10.03
CA ILE A 96 -1.59 -9.04 8.86
C ILE A 96 -1.18 -10.37 8.23
N VAL A 97 -1.94 -10.80 7.23
CA VAL A 97 -1.68 -12.05 6.53
C VAL A 97 -0.66 -11.79 5.42
N LYS A 98 0.52 -12.41 5.53
CA LYS A 98 1.45 -12.49 4.40
C LYS A 98 0.86 -13.42 3.34
N ARG A 99 0.94 -13.01 2.07
CA ARG A 99 0.56 -13.89 0.94
C ARG A 99 1.45 -15.14 1.00
N LYS A 100 0.85 -16.32 1.13
CA LYS A 100 1.57 -17.60 1.27
C LYS A 100 1.81 -18.33 -0.06
N ARG A 101 1.05 -17.98 -1.10
CA ARG A 101 1.13 -18.64 -2.40
C ARG A 101 2.29 -18.05 -3.21
N VAL A 102 3.23 -18.90 -3.59
CA VAL A 102 4.25 -18.63 -4.60
C VAL A 102 3.86 -19.34 -5.90
N VAL A 103 4.29 -18.79 -7.03
CA VAL A 103 4.11 -19.42 -8.34
C VAL A 103 5.06 -20.61 -8.42
N ASN A 104 4.55 -21.79 -8.78
CA ASN A 104 5.39 -22.99 -8.94
C ASN A 104 5.96 -23.09 -10.36
N ASP A 105 6.91 -24.01 -10.57
CA ASP A 105 7.60 -24.15 -11.85
C ASP A 105 6.67 -24.48 -13.03
N ALA A 106 5.64 -25.29 -12.80
CA ALA A 106 4.64 -25.61 -13.84
C ALA A 106 3.80 -24.39 -14.22
N GLU A 107 3.43 -23.56 -13.25
CA GLU A 107 2.75 -22.29 -13.48
C GLU A 107 3.66 -21.29 -14.18
N LEU A 108 4.95 -21.23 -13.84
CA LEU A 108 5.93 -20.38 -14.54
C LEU A 108 6.06 -20.82 -16.00
N ALA A 109 6.16 -22.12 -16.27
CA ALA A 109 6.19 -22.65 -17.63
C ALA A 109 4.90 -22.29 -18.40
N ALA A 110 3.73 -22.44 -17.78
CA ALA A 110 2.46 -22.08 -18.39
C ALA A 110 2.37 -20.57 -18.71
N ILE A 111 2.83 -19.71 -17.80
CA ILE A 111 2.90 -18.26 -18.03
C ILE A 111 3.86 -17.94 -19.17
N TRP A 112 5.02 -18.59 -19.21
CA TRP A 112 6.01 -18.39 -20.27
C TRP A 112 5.45 -18.72 -21.64
N THR A 113 4.83 -19.90 -21.79
CA THR A 113 4.22 -20.33 -23.05
C THR A 113 3.05 -19.44 -23.44
N GLY A 114 2.22 -19.01 -22.48
CA GLY A 114 1.13 -18.06 -22.74
C GLY A 114 1.61 -16.64 -23.11
N CYS A 115 2.91 -16.36 -23.00
CA CYS A 115 3.52 -15.11 -23.45
C CYS A 115 4.13 -15.23 -24.86
N GLU A 116 4.07 -16.40 -25.51
CA GLU A 116 4.48 -16.53 -26.90
C GLU A 116 3.48 -15.82 -27.83
N PRO A 117 3.95 -15.18 -28.91
CA PRO A 117 3.07 -14.51 -29.86
C PRO A 117 2.23 -15.52 -30.63
N GLU A 118 0.93 -15.26 -30.76
CA GLU A 118 0.04 -16.12 -31.54
C GLU A 118 0.02 -15.70 -33.02
N PRO A 119 -0.20 -16.66 -33.96
CA PRO A 119 -0.32 -16.33 -35.37
C PRO A 119 -1.49 -15.37 -35.62
N GLY A 120 -1.18 -14.12 -35.98
CA GLY A 120 -2.16 -13.05 -36.18
C GLY A 120 -2.03 -11.86 -35.23
N ASP A 121 -1.12 -11.93 -34.25
CA ASP A 121 -0.81 -10.78 -33.38
C ASP A 121 -0.10 -9.67 -34.16
N ILE A 122 -0.87 -8.65 -34.54
CA ILE A 122 -0.40 -7.42 -35.16
C ILE A 122 0.03 -6.43 -34.07
N GLY A 123 1.19 -6.69 -33.47
CA GLY A 123 1.91 -5.72 -32.66
C GLY A 123 1.87 -5.95 -31.15
N TYR A 124 3.08 -5.99 -30.57
CA TYR A 124 3.39 -5.90 -29.14
C TYR A 124 2.53 -6.76 -28.20
N SER A 125 2.91 -8.02 -28.08
CA SER A 125 2.49 -8.81 -26.92
C SER A 125 3.18 -8.27 -25.66
N PHE A 126 2.42 -8.10 -24.56
CA PHE A 126 2.99 -7.84 -23.23
C PHE A 126 3.83 -9.03 -22.70
N GLY A 127 4.00 -10.09 -23.51
CA GLY A 127 4.78 -11.26 -23.15
C GLY A 127 6.24 -10.94 -22.85
N SER A 128 6.89 -10.06 -23.63
CA SER A 128 8.31 -9.73 -23.44
C SER A 128 8.59 -9.11 -22.07
N ILE A 129 7.73 -8.21 -21.58
CA ILE A 129 7.91 -7.61 -20.25
C ILE A 129 7.65 -8.62 -19.12
N VAL A 130 6.70 -9.54 -19.31
CA VAL A 130 6.43 -10.61 -18.33
C VAL A 130 7.62 -11.57 -18.25
N LYS A 131 8.17 -11.99 -19.39
CA LYS A 131 9.37 -12.83 -19.46
C LYS A 131 10.56 -12.16 -18.79
N LEU A 132 10.77 -10.86 -19.04
CA LEU A 132 11.85 -10.11 -18.40
C LEU A 132 11.68 -9.99 -16.88
N LEU A 133 10.46 -9.81 -16.39
CA LEU A 133 10.16 -9.84 -14.95
C LEU A 133 10.44 -11.21 -14.32
N MET A 134 10.13 -12.29 -15.04
CA MET A 134 10.40 -13.66 -14.59
C MET A 134 11.90 -13.95 -14.50
N LEU A 135 12.69 -13.50 -15.48
CA LEU A 135 14.13 -13.75 -15.54
C LEU A 135 14.92 -12.89 -14.54
N THR A 136 14.52 -11.64 -14.32
CA THR A 136 15.29 -10.67 -13.53
C THR A 136 14.82 -10.54 -12.08
N GLY A 137 13.56 -10.89 -11.78
CA GLY A 137 12.96 -10.73 -10.46
C GLY A 137 12.83 -9.29 -9.96
N GLN A 138 13.03 -8.29 -10.83
CA GLN A 138 12.99 -6.86 -10.47
C GLN A 138 11.56 -6.35 -10.29
N ARG A 139 11.40 -5.13 -9.74
CA ARG A 139 10.05 -4.55 -9.62
C ARG A 139 9.51 -4.23 -11.00
N ARG A 140 8.20 -4.45 -11.19
CA ARG A 140 7.48 -4.10 -12.42
C ARG A 140 7.80 -2.69 -12.92
N THR A 141 7.86 -1.71 -12.02
CA THR A 141 8.14 -0.32 -12.37
C THR A 141 9.58 -0.08 -12.80
N GLU A 142 10.53 -0.84 -12.27
CA GLU A 142 11.94 -0.75 -12.66
C GLU A 142 12.09 -1.30 -14.09
N VAL A 143 11.56 -2.50 -14.36
CA VAL A 143 11.59 -3.10 -15.71
C VAL A 143 10.84 -2.26 -16.74
N ALA A 144 9.68 -1.71 -16.39
CA ALA A 144 8.88 -0.89 -17.30
C ALA A 144 9.50 0.47 -17.63
N ALA A 145 10.35 1.00 -16.74
CA ALA A 145 11.02 2.29 -16.92
C ALA A 145 12.48 2.15 -17.41
N MET A 146 12.94 0.92 -17.64
CA MET A 146 14.32 0.62 -18.01
C MET A 146 14.64 1.14 -19.42
N HIS A 147 15.79 1.80 -19.56
CA HIS A 147 16.28 2.30 -20.83
C HIS A 147 17.34 1.38 -21.45
N TRP A 148 17.41 1.33 -22.77
CA TRP A 148 18.45 0.56 -23.50
C TRP A 148 19.88 0.96 -23.12
N SER A 149 20.11 2.22 -22.70
CA SER A 149 21.41 2.70 -22.21
C SER A 149 21.83 2.11 -20.87
N GLU A 150 20.91 1.50 -20.14
CA GLU A 150 21.15 0.87 -18.84
C GLU A 150 21.51 -0.62 -19.00
N LEU A 151 21.47 -1.17 -20.23
CA LEU A 151 21.72 -2.57 -20.54
C LEU A 151 23.07 -2.76 -21.23
N ASN A 152 23.87 -3.71 -20.73
CA ASN A 152 25.04 -4.22 -21.41
C ASN A 152 24.79 -5.65 -21.90
N LEU A 153 24.43 -5.78 -23.17
CA LEU A 153 24.10 -7.06 -23.80
C LEU A 153 25.31 -7.98 -23.98
N GLU A 154 26.54 -7.44 -23.99
CA GLU A 154 27.74 -8.29 -24.08
C GLU A 154 28.11 -8.90 -22.73
N ALA A 155 27.96 -8.14 -21.65
CA ALA A 155 28.19 -8.63 -20.29
C ALA A 155 26.99 -9.42 -19.73
N GLY A 156 25.80 -9.28 -20.33
CA GLY A 156 24.56 -9.88 -19.83
C GLY A 156 24.04 -9.24 -18.54
N THR A 157 24.32 -7.94 -18.36
CA THR A 157 23.99 -7.17 -17.14
C THR A 157 23.23 -5.90 -17.46
#